data_AF-A0A9W5IR01-F1
#
_entry.id   AF-A0A9W5IR01-F1
#
_cell.length_a   1.000
_cell.length_b   1.000
_cell.length_c   1.000
_cell.angle_alpha   90.00
_cell.angle_beta   90.00
_cell.angle_gamma   90.00
#
_symmetry.space_group_name_H-M   'P 1'
#
loop_
_entity.id
_entity.type
_entity.pdbx_description
1 polymer ?
#
loop_
_entity_poly.entity_id
_entity_poly.type
_entity_poly.pdbx_seq_one_letter_code
_entity_poly.pdbx_strand_id
1 'polypeptide(L)'
;MQEYSRLPEKFLFISQKNIKQAVQQAEKKGHLPKVPEHLEEIVNDKGVNKKIITYRKRYFSLSFLFSNKIPELTELIGVDDFSVNAVPVVNLFRKKSSRFPVNIQDQEYHVVIDRTQPLNYEVYAIEQVKGFDTNNLQTVVFSPMYKAPDIGLFPESQTQHAYFSARRADRVPSENSAKNGFRSSYLGSEVFLSLANNQNYAFNSNIQHLSVDTWCTSRDLPLIMPRDGESDFLIEGFLPVKSIKLISKLTRPQEAVSEDRTLWSFLNQLSLNYLSLLNTDKEDAPVALKELLTVFVSSESDLLKKQIESITRVETSIINKVVRHYGVAAPIRGINITITLDEAQLGGVHPFLFGSVLNHYFRRLVSINSFVQLRIDTLQQGHIATWPSEIGERMII
;
A
#
# COMPACT_ATOMS: atom_id res chain seq x y z
N MET A 1 -8.93 3.65 -1.29
CA MET A 1 -9.28 3.86 -2.71
C MET A 1 -8.13 3.50 -3.65
N GLN A 2 -7.02 4.24 -3.69
CA GLN A 2 -5.91 3.93 -4.62
C GLN A 2 -5.36 2.51 -4.50
N GLU A 3 -5.11 2.02 -3.28
CA GLU A 3 -4.66 0.65 -3.07
C GLU A 3 -5.67 -0.39 -3.59
N TYR A 4 -6.96 -0.13 -3.40
CA TYR A 4 -8.03 -1.02 -3.86
C TYR A 4 -8.17 -1.02 -5.40
N SER A 5 -7.99 0.14 -6.04
CA SER A 5 -7.96 0.22 -7.51
C SER A 5 -6.84 -0.63 -8.12
N ARG A 6 -5.69 -0.69 -7.44
CA ARG A 6 -4.44 -1.26 -7.96
C ARG A 6 -4.23 -2.72 -7.58
N LEU A 7 -4.56 -3.08 -6.34
CA LEU A 7 -4.33 -4.40 -5.77
C LEU A 7 -5.53 -4.79 -4.88
N PRO A 8 -6.70 -5.06 -5.48
CA PRO A 8 -7.89 -5.48 -4.72
C PRO A 8 -7.63 -6.76 -3.92
N GLU A 9 -6.71 -7.63 -4.37
CA GLU A 9 -6.33 -8.87 -3.70
C GLU A 9 -5.74 -8.63 -2.30
N LYS A 10 -5.17 -7.44 -2.05
CA LYS A 10 -4.69 -7.03 -0.72
C LYS A 10 -5.81 -7.08 0.33
N PHE A 11 -7.06 -6.95 -0.09
CA PHE A 11 -8.22 -6.94 0.80
C PHE A 11 -8.92 -8.30 0.91
N LEU A 12 -8.39 -9.34 0.26
CA LEU A 12 -8.92 -10.72 0.34
C LEU A 12 -8.26 -11.54 1.46
N PHE A 13 -7.55 -10.88 2.39
CA PHE A 13 -6.99 -11.52 3.57
C PHE A 13 -8.02 -11.58 4.68
N ILE A 14 -8.43 -12.80 5.04
CA ILE A 14 -9.41 -13.06 6.09
C ILE A 14 -8.70 -13.63 7.32
N SER A 15 -8.89 -12.98 8.47
CA SER A 15 -8.37 -13.47 9.74
C SER A 15 -9.46 -14.18 10.53
N GLN A 16 -9.30 -15.48 10.75
CA GLN A 16 -10.16 -16.24 11.65
C GLN A 16 -9.61 -16.18 13.08
N LYS A 17 -10.32 -15.48 13.96
CA LYS A 17 -9.95 -15.37 15.38
C LYS A 17 -10.29 -16.67 16.13
N ASN A 18 -9.64 -16.86 17.28
CA ASN A 18 -9.93 -17.92 18.25
C ASN A 18 -9.64 -19.37 17.82
N ILE A 19 -8.97 -19.62 16.68
CA ILE A 19 -8.55 -20.98 16.30
C ILE A 19 -7.70 -21.64 17.40
N LYS A 20 -6.75 -20.91 17.99
CA LYS A 20 -5.91 -21.42 19.08
C LYS A 20 -6.73 -21.93 20.27
N GLN A 21 -7.78 -21.20 20.66
CA GLN A 21 -8.64 -21.59 21.77
C GLN A 21 -9.47 -22.83 21.42
N ALA A 22 -10.00 -22.90 20.20
CA ALA A 22 -10.73 -24.06 19.71
C ALA A 22 -9.86 -25.33 19.71
N VAL A 23 -8.61 -25.22 19.23
CA VAL A 23 -7.64 -26.33 19.24
C VAL A 23 -7.33 -26.78 20.67
N GLN A 24 -7.07 -25.84 21.58
CA GLN A 24 -6.83 -26.17 22.99
C GLN A 24 -8.04 -26.83 23.66
N GLN A 25 -9.26 -26.44 23.32
CA GLN A 25 -10.47 -27.08 23.81
C GLN A 25 -10.62 -28.51 23.25
N ALA A 26 -10.30 -28.72 21.98
CA ALA A 26 -10.30 -30.06 21.36
C ALA A 26 -9.25 -30.98 22.00
N GLU A 27 -8.05 -30.47 22.30
CA GLU A 27 -7.00 -31.20 23.03
C GLU A 27 -7.47 -31.58 24.44
N LYS A 28 -8.09 -30.65 25.18
CA LYS A 28 -8.62 -30.91 26.52
C LYS A 28 -9.73 -31.96 26.53
N LYS A 29 -10.55 -32.01 25.48
CA LYS A 29 -11.62 -33.02 25.32
C LYS A 29 -11.12 -34.37 24.80
N GLY A 30 -9.81 -34.51 24.51
CA GLY A 30 -9.23 -35.75 24.01
C GLY A 30 -9.49 -36.02 22.52
N HIS A 31 -10.00 -35.05 21.76
CA HIS A 31 -10.21 -35.19 20.31
C HIS A 31 -8.93 -34.98 19.50
N LEU A 32 -7.92 -34.32 20.07
CA LEU A 32 -6.61 -34.09 19.44
C LEU A 32 -5.48 -34.43 20.43
N PRO A 33 -4.49 -35.26 20.06
CA PRO A 33 -3.37 -35.57 20.94
C PRO A 33 -2.46 -34.35 21.15
N LYS A 34 -2.11 -34.06 22.41
CA LYS A 34 -1.32 -32.88 22.79
C LYS A 34 0.16 -32.99 22.47
N VAL A 35 0.76 -34.20 22.51
CA VAL A 35 2.18 -34.45 22.18
C VAL A 35 2.32 -35.20 20.86
N PRO A 36 3.22 -34.81 19.94
CA PRO A 36 3.30 -35.46 18.64
C PRO A 36 3.88 -36.86 18.87
N GLU A 37 3.27 -37.87 18.29
CA GLU A 37 3.87 -39.21 18.29
C GLU A 37 5.22 -39.11 17.57
N HIS A 38 6.27 -39.58 18.24
CA HIS A 38 7.61 -39.65 17.68
C HIS A 38 7.94 -41.11 17.38
N LEU A 39 8.57 -41.33 16.24
CA LEU A 39 9.17 -42.58 15.84
C LEU A 39 10.67 -42.44 16.10
N GLU A 40 11.23 -43.36 16.87
CA GLU A 40 12.65 -43.40 17.16
C GLU A 40 13.29 -44.51 16.32
N GLU A 41 14.17 -44.14 15.40
CA GLU A 41 15.04 -45.08 14.69
C GLU A 41 16.47 -44.93 15.21
N ILE A 42 17.08 -46.04 15.61
CA ILE A 42 18.48 -46.08 16.02
C ILE A 42 19.29 -46.57 14.81
N VAL A 43 19.99 -45.65 14.15
CA VAL A 43 20.87 -45.97 13.03
C VAL A 43 22.30 -46.02 13.54
N ASN A 44 22.96 -47.17 13.37
CA ASN A 44 24.33 -47.35 13.81
C ASN A 44 25.27 -46.99 12.65
N ASP A 45 25.92 -45.84 12.75
CA ASP A 45 26.81 -45.31 11.71
C ASP A 45 28.22 -45.20 12.29
N LYS A 46 29.14 -46.03 11.76
CA LYS A 46 30.55 -46.11 12.17
C LYS A 46 30.78 -46.28 13.68
N GLY A 47 29.97 -47.10 14.36
CA GLY A 47 30.11 -47.42 15.78
C GLY A 47 29.51 -46.38 16.73
N VAL A 48 28.81 -45.37 16.22
CA VAL A 48 28.02 -44.42 17.02
C VAL A 48 26.54 -44.62 16.68
N ASN A 49 25.75 -44.95 17.71
CA ASN A 49 24.30 -45.02 17.61
C ASN A 49 23.73 -43.60 17.45
N LYS A 50 23.29 -43.24 16.25
CA LYS A 50 22.55 -41.99 16.00
C LYS A 50 21.06 -42.27 16.17
N LYS A 51 20.42 -41.53 17.07
CA LYS A 51 18.97 -41.59 17.30
C LYS A 51 18.30 -40.58 16.38
N ILE A 52 17.58 -41.07 15.36
CA ILE A 52 16.78 -40.25 14.46
C ILE A 52 15.36 -40.23 15.03
N ILE A 53 14.91 -39.04 15.45
CA ILE A 53 13.56 -38.83 15.97
C ILE A 53 12.73 -38.21 14.84
N THR A 54 11.77 -38.96 14.34
CA THR A 54 10.84 -38.50 13.29
C THR A 54 9.45 -38.29 13.91
N TYR A 55 8.89 -37.09 13.79
CA TYR A 55 7.55 -36.82 14.31
C TYR A 55 6.47 -37.16 13.29
N ARG A 56 5.41 -37.87 13.72
CA ARG A 56 4.21 -38.06 12.89
C ARG A 56 3.51 -36.72 12.66
N LYS A 57 3.15 -36.46 11.40
CA LYS A 57 2.35 -35.30 11.03
C LYS A 57 0.96 -35.42 11.64
N ARG A 58 0.47 -34.32 12.19
CA ARG A 58 -0.90 -34.21 12.69
C ARG A 58 -1.79 -33.58 11.64
N TYR A 59 -2.98 -34.11 11.51
CA TYR A 59 -3.99 -33.59 10.61
C TYR A 59 -5.25 -33.28 11.43
N PHE A 60 -5.85 -32.14 11.13
CA PHE A 60 -7.18 -31.79 11.60
C PHE A 60 -7.89 -31.05 10.47
N SER A 61 -9.21 -31.14 10.44
CA SER A 61 -10.05 -30.38 9.53
C SER A 61 -10.75 -29.25 10.28
N LEU A 62 -10.93 -28.12 9.59
CA LEU A 62 -11.80 -27.04 10.03
C LEU A 62 -12.99 -26.98 9.09
N SER A 63 -14.19 -26.96 9.65
CA SER A 63 -15.43 -26.81 8.89
C SER A 63 -16.06 -25.47 9.24
N PHE A 64 -16.24 -24.62 8.23
CA PHE A 64 -16.91 -23.33 8.37
C PHE A 64 -18.38 -23.50 7.97
N LEU A 65 -19.28 -23.19 8.91
CA LEU A 65 -20.72 -23.27 8.69
C LEU A 65 -21.25 -21.87 8.36
N PHE A 66 -21.85 -21.72 7.18
CA PHE A 66 -22.46 -20.47 6.72
C PHE A 66 -23.99 -20.58 6.76
N SER A 67 -24.66 -19.47 7.06
CA SER A 67 -26.13 -19.43 7.13
C SER A 67 -26.80 -19.49 5.75
N ASN A 68 -26.09 -19.03 4.71
CA ASN A 68 -26.61 -18.94 3.35
C ASN A 68 -25.86 -19.92 2.45
N LYS A 69 -26.60 -20.58 1.56
CA LYS A 69 -26.04 -21.48 0.54
C LYS A 69 -26.01 -20.77 -0.81
N ILE A 70 -24.85 -20.75 -1.45
CA ILE A 70 -24.65 -20.23 -2.81
C ILE A 70 -24.24 -21.43 -3.68
N PRO A 71 -25.17 -22.06 -4.40
CA PRO A 71 -24.92 -23.30 -5.15
C PRO A 71 -23.76 -23.19 -6.12
N GLU A 72 -23.64 -22.05 -6.81
CA GLU A 72 -22.64 -21.76 -7.84
C GLU A 72 -21.20 -21.86 -7.31
N LEU A 73 -20.98 -21.53 -6.03
CA LEU A 73 -19.66 -21.60 -5.41
C LEU A 73 -19.20 -23.04 -5.11
N THR A 74 -20.12 -23.99 -5.03
CA THR A 74 -19.81 -25.36 -4.61
C THR A 74 -18.90 -26.08 -5.62
N GLU A 75 -19.04 -25.75 -6.91
CA GLU A 75 -18.26 -26.35 -8.00
C GLU A 75 -17.06 -25.50 -8.43
N LEU A 76 -17.04 -24.22 -8.02
CA LEU A 76 -16.00 -23.26 -8.41
C LEU A 76 -14.83 -23.19 -7.42
N ILE A 77 -15.02 -23.62 -6.17
CA ILE A 77 -14.02 -23.48 -5.12
C ILE A 77 -13.16 -24.75 -5.02
N GLY A 78 -11.84 -24.60 -5.20
CA GLY A 78 -10.83 -25.63 -5.09
C GLY A 78 -9.79 -25.37 -3.99
N VAL A 79 -8.79 -26.26 -3.92
CA VAL A 79 -7.66 -26.14 -2.98
C VAL A 79 -6.78 -24.94 -3.31
N ASP A 80 -6.64 -24.61 -4.60
CA ASP A 80 -5.76 -23.54 -5.08
C ASP A 80 -6.31 -22.13 -4.78
N ASP A 81 -7.59 -22.00 -4.43
CA ASP A 81 -8.22 -20.73 -4.07
C ASP A 81 -7.87 -20.27 -2.65
N PHE A 82 -7.29 -21.15 -1.84
CA PHE A 82 -6.91 -20.84 -0.46
C PHE A 82 -5.41 -20.90 -0.26
N SER A 83 -4.85 -19.86 0.35
CA SER A 83 -3.44 -19.78 0.72
C SER A 83 -3.28 -19.30 2.17
N VAL A 84 -2.60 -20.09 3.00
CA VAL A 84 -2.47 -19.83 4.45
C VAL A 84 -1.15 -19.12 4.80
N ASN A 85 -0.13 -19.24 3.96
CA ASN A 85 1.19 -18.63 4.14
C ASN A 85 1.48 -17.59 3.04
N ALA A 86 0.50 -16.75 2.77
CA ALA A 86 0.60 -15.68 1.77
C ALA A 86 0.74 -14.33 2.47
N VAL A 87 1.50 -13.43 1.85
CA VAL A 87 1.63 -12.04 2.27
C VAL A 87 1.75 -11.16 1.02
N PRO A 88 1.11 -9.98 0.96
CA PRO A 88 1.36 -9.04 -0.12
C PRO A 88 2.79 -8.52 -0.01
N VAL A 89 3.50 -8.49 -1.13
CA VAL A 89 4.87 -7.97 -1.22
C VAL A 89 4.89 -6.75 -2.12
N VAL A 90 5.64 -5.73 -1.71
CA VAL A 90 5.87 -4.51 -2.50
C VAL A 90 7.33 -4.49 -2.94
N ASN A 91 7.58 -4.19 -4.21
CA ASN A 91 8.92 -4.07 -4.77
C ASN A 91 9.57 -2.75 -4.34
N LEU A 92 10.06 -2.70 -3.10
CA LEU A 92 10.72 -1.55 -2.52
C LEU A 92 11.91 -1.99 -1.67
N PHE A 93 13.10 -1.47 -1.98
CA PHE A 93 14.34 -1.82 -1.28
C PHE A 93 15.25 -0.62 -1.13
N ARG A 94 16.15 -0.66 -0.14
CA ARG A 94 17.13 0.40 0.07
C ARG A 94 18.33 0.19 -0.84
N LYS A 95 18.77 1.24 -1.52
CA LYS A 95 20.02 1.24 -2.28
C LYS A 95 20.71 2.60 -2.16
N LYS A 96 22.03 2.56 -2.04
CA LYS A 96 22.87 3.75 -2.03
C LYS A 96 23.30 4.09 -3.45
N SER A 97 23.22 5.36 -3.82
CA SER A 97 23.67 5.81 -5.12
C SER A 97 25.20 5.74 -5.23
N SER A 98 25.68 5.48 -6.44
CA SER A 98 27.07 5.82 -6.79
C SER A 98 27.32 7.30 -6.50
N ARG A 99 28.54 7.64 -6.08
CA ARG A 99 28.92 9.03 -5.85
C ARG A 99 28.95 9.77 -7.18
N PHE A 100 28.37 10.96 -7.22
CA PHE A 100 28.39 11.83 -8.39
C PHE A 100 29.00 13.19 -8.05
N PRO A 101 29.75 13.79 -8.99
CA PRO A 101 30.42 15.07 -8.75
C PRO A 101 29.41 16.21 -8.61
N VAL A 102 29.79 17.22 -7.82
CA VAL A 102 29.06 18.48 -7.67
C VAL A 102 29.78 19.54 -8.48
N ASN A 103 29.10 20.12 -9.47
CA ASN A 103 29.56 21.34 -10.12
C ASN A 103 28.78 22.53 -9.57
N ILE A 104 29.49 23.65 -9.36
CA ILE A 104 28.92 24.88 -8.80
C ILE A 104 27.95 25.55 -9.81
N GLN A 105 28.09 25.26 -11.09
CA GLN A 105 27.25 25.81 -12.16
C GLN A 105 25.90 25.10 -12.32
N ASP A 106 25.81 23.85 -11.84
CA ASP A 106 24.61 23.04 -11.99
C ASP A 106 23.61 23.41 -10.88
N GLN A 107 22.38 23.73 -11.26
CA GLN A 107 21.29 24.01 -10.31
C GLN A 107 20.62 22.74 -9.78
N GLU A 108 20.65 21.68 -10.59
CA GLU A 108 20.01 20.40 -10.33
C GLU A 108 20.98 19.25 -10.66
N TYR A 109 21.00 18.22 -9.82
CA TYR A 109 21.84 17.06 -9.96
C TYR A 109 21.00 15.81 -10.17
N HIS A 110 21.19 15.12 -11.30
CA HIS A 110 20.49 13.87 -11.59
C HIS A 110 20.95 12.73 -10.66
N VAL A 111 20.01 12.16 -9.90
CA VAL A 111 20.26 11.03 -9.00
C VAL A 111 20.21 9.72 -9.77
N VAL A 112 21.38 9.22 -10.15
CA VAL A 112 21.54 7.90 -10.76
C VAL A 112 22.06 6.92 -9.72
N ILE A 113 21.25 5.91 -9.39
CA ILE A 113 21.58 4.90 -8.39
C ILE A 113 22.80 4.08 -8.81
N ASP A 114 22.76 3.57 -10.04
CA ASP A 114 23.82 2.73 -10.60
C ASP A 114 24.10 3.15 -12.05
N ARG A 115 25.31 3.66 -12.30
CA ARG A 115 25.71 4.14 -13.64
C ARG A 115 25.90 3.02 -14.65
N THR A 116 26.17 1.80 -14.18
CA THR A 116 26.33 0.64 -15.07
C THR A 116 24.99 0.13 -15.58
N GLN A 117 23.94 0.29 -14.77
CA GLN A 117 22.59 -0.17 -15.05
C GLN A 117 21.53 0.87 -14.67
N PRO A 118 21.52 2.06 -15.32
CA PRO A 118 20.64 3.16 -14.95
C PRO A 118 19.16 2.85 -15.24
N LEU A 119 18.88 1.88 -16.11
CA LEU A 119 17.52 1.45 -16.45
C LEU A 119 16.95 0.41 -15.49
N ASN A 120 17.73 -0.17 -14.58
CA ASN A 120 17.24 -1.24 -13.70
C ASN A 120 16.63 -0.72 -12.39
N TYR A 121 16.90 0.54 -12.04
CA TYR A 121 16.49 1.14 -10.77
C TYR A 121 15.75 2.42 -11.01
N GLU A 122 14.70 2.64 -10.22
CA GLU A 122 13.98 3.90 -10.17
C GLU A 122 13.94 4.39 -8.72
N VAL A 123 14.23 5.66 -8.50
CA VAL A 123 14.23 6.26 -7.16
C VAL A 123 12.78 6.46 -6.72
N TYR A 124 12.36 5.77 -5.66
CA TYR A 124 11.05 5.95 -5.05
C TYR A 124 11.06 7.16 -4.10
N ALA A 125 12.00 7.16 -3.14
CA ALA A 125 12.15 8.23 -2.17
C ALA A 125 13.62 8.41 -1.79
N ILE A 126 14.00 9.66 -1.50
CA ILE A 126 15.31 10.00 -0.99
C ILE A 126 15.24 9.99 0.54
N GLU A 127 16.03 9.13 1.18
CA GLU A 127 16.09 9.03 2.64
C GLU A 127 17.08 10.07 3.20
N GLN A 128 18.26 10.18 2.57
CA GLN A 128 19.30 11.10 3.03
C GLN A 128 20.25 11.48 1.89
N VAL A 129 20.73 12.72 1.91
CA VAL A 129 21.78 13.20 0.99
C VAL A 129 23.03 13.55 1.80
N LYS A 130 24.19 13.07 1.34
CA LYS A 130 25.49 13.24 2.01
C LYS A 130 26.50 13.88 1.06
N GLY A 131 27.21 14.88 1.56
CA GLY A 131 28.35 15.52 0.90
C GLY A 131 29.68 14.94 1.34
N PHE A 132 30.60 14.79 0.39
CA PHE A 132 31.96 14.30 0.59
C PHE A 132 32.98 15.26 -0.02
N ASP A 133 34.12 15.43 0.64
CA ASP A 133 35.24 16.24 0.16
C ASP A 133 36.18 15.49 -0.79
N THR A 134 37.29 16.14 -1.17
CA THR A 134 38.40 15.56 -1.96
C THR A 134 38.98 14.31 -1.33
N ASN A 135 39.04 14.26 0.00
CA ASN A 135 39.64 13.18 0.78
C ASN A 135 38.62 12.08 1.08
N ASN A 136 37.44 12.15 0.48
CA ASN A 136 36.37 11.19 0.63
C ASN A 136 35.75 11.12 2.03
N LEU A 137 36.00 12.15 2.85
CA LEU A 137 35.43 12.30 4.18
C LEU A 137 34.03 12.91 4.06
N GLN A 138 33.10 12.36 4.82
CA GLN A 138 31.74 12.91 4.89
C GLN A 138 31.81 14.25 5.61
N THR A 139 31.45 15.32 4.92
CA THR A 139 31.53 16.69 5.46
C THR A 139 30.17 17.20 5.89
N VAL A 140 29.11 16.89 5.15
CA VAL A 140 27.77 17.46 5.35
C VAL A 140 26.70 16.42 5.16
N VAL A 141 25.63 16.53 5.96
CA VAL A 141 24.38 15.78 5.79
C VAL A 141 23.27 16.79 5.51
N PHE A 142 22.55 16.60 4.41
CA PHE A 142 21.47 17.50 4.03
C PHE A 142 20.13 16.98 4.55
N SER A 143 19.30 17.90 5.03
CA SER A 143 17.91 17.62 5.44
C SER A 143 16.92 17.99 4.34
N PRO A 144 15.74 17.35 4.25
CA PRO A 144 14.72 17.79 3.30
C PRO A 144 14.27 19.22 3.57
N MET A 145 14.08 20.05 2.54
CA MET A 145 13.68 21.45 2.68
C MET A 145 12.34 21.65 3.40
N TYR A 146 11.42 20.69 3.25
CA TYR A 146 10.10 20.70 3.90
C TYR A 146 10.12 20.14 5.33
N LYS A 147 11.27 19.73 5.85
CA LYS A 147 11.39 19.37 7.26
C LYS A 147 11.31 20.66 8.08
N ALA A 148 10.28 20.78 8.91
CA ALA A 148 10.18 21.91 9.83
C ALA A 148 11.50 22.01 10.63
N PRO A 149 12.12 23.19 10.73
CA PRO A 149 13.27 23.35 11.60
C PRO A 149 12.83 22.95 13.01
N ASP A 150 13.59 22.06 13.65
CA ASP A 150 13.28 21.61 15.00
C ASP A 150 13.09 22.86 15.87
N ILE A 151 11.86 23.06 16.36
CA ILE A 151 11.49 24.19 17.20
C ILE A 151 12.20 23.99 18.55
N GLY A 152 13.45 24.46 18.64
CA GLY A 152 14.19 24.71 19.89
C GLY A 152 14.47 23.51 20.82
N LEU A 153 14.31 22.25 20.40
CA LEU A 153 14.53 21.08 21.28
C LEU A 153 15.93 20.45 21.18
N PHE A 154 16.76 20.88 20.22
CA PHE A 154 18.16 20.45 20.10
C PHE A 154 19.09 21.67 20.12
N PRO A 155 20.24 21.63 20.83
CA PRO A 155 21.18 22.75 20.86
C PRO A 155 21.66 23.12 19.45
N GLU A 156 21.56 24.39 19.09
CA GLU A 156 21.94 25.02 17.79
C GLU A 156 23.42 24.89 17.42
N SER A 157 24.23 24.17 18.19
CA SER A 157 25.65 24.01 17.96
C SER A 157 25.94 22.74 17.17
N GLN A 158 25.90 22.80 15.83
CA GLN A 158 26.76 22.09 14.85
C GLN A 158 26.09 21.64 13.54
N THR A 159 24.78 21.80 13.34
CA THR A 159 24.19 21.49 12.03
C THR A 159 24.26 22.71 11.12
N GLN A 160 25.23 22.75 10.22
CA GLN A 160 25.15 23.61 9.04
C GLN A 160 23.77 23.36 8.39
N HIS A 161 22.98 24.42 8.20
CA HIS A 161 21.63 24.38 7.65
C HIS A 161 21.66 24.07 6.14
N ALA A 162 22.03 22.83 5.82
CA ALA A 162 22.10 22.28 4.49
C ALA A 162 20.79 21.56 4.19
N TYR A 163 20.08 22.03 3.18
CA TYR A 163 18.80 21.47 2.75
C TYR A 163 18.89 20.94 1.33
N PHE A 164 18.05 19.96 1.02
CA PHE A 164 17.82 19.51 -0.35
C PHE A 164 16.34 19.55 -0.69
N SER A 165 16.05 19.84 -1.96
CA SER A 165 14.76 19.58 -2.58
C SER A 165 14.97 18.56 -3.69
N ALA A 166 13.94 17.74 -3.94
CA ALA A 166 13.96 16.74 -4.99
C ALA A 166 12.81 17.02 -5.94
N ARG A 167 13.11 17.14 -7.22
CA ARG A 167 12.14 17.26 -8.31
C ARG A 167 12.11 15.97 -9.10
N ARG A 168 10.92 15.45 -9.35
CA ARG A 168 10.73 14.29 -10.22
C ARG A 168 10.32 14.78 -11.60
N ALA A 169 10.88 14.18 -12.64
CA ALA A 169 10.53 14.49 -14.01
C ALA A 169 10.30 13.21 -14.79
N ASP A 170 9.42 13.25 -15.78
CA ASP A 170 9.24 12.15 -16.70
C ASP A 170 10.51 11.94 -17.50
N ARG A 171 10.85 10.68 -17.75
CA ARG A 171 12.04 10.38 -18.51
C ARG A 171 11.84 10.76 -19.97
N VAL A 172 12.74 11.60 -20.47
CA VAL A 172 12.85 11.84 -21.90
C VAL A 172 13.60 10.67 -22.55
N PRO A 173 13.00 9.98 -23.54
CA PRO A 173 13.68 8.89 -24.21
C PRO A 173 14.86 9.41 -25.02
N SER A 174 15.96 8.66 -25.01
CA SER A 174 17.12 8.97 -25.86
C SER A 174 16.77 8.79 -27.34
N GLU A 175 17.48 9.52 -28.22
CA GLU A 175 17.31 9.39 -29.67
C GLU A 175 17.51 7.96 -30.18
N ASN A 176 18.44 7.22 -29.58
CA ASN A 176 18.67 5.81 -29.91
C ASN A 176 17.50 4.92 -29.51
N SER A 177 16.87 5.18 -28.36
CA SER A 177 15.66 4.47 -27.95
C SER A 177 14.47 4.79 -28.84
N ALA A 178 14.34 6.04 -29.31
CA ALA A 178 13.30 6.42 -30.25
C ALA A 178 13.45 5.71 -31.60
N LYS A 179 14.69 5.45 -32.05
CA LYS A 179 14.99 4.78 -33.33
C LYS A 179 14.95 3.25 -33.25
N ASN A 180 15.50 2.66 -32.20
CA ASN A 180 15.66 1.20 -32.06
C ASN A 180 14.54 0.53 -31.25
N GLY A 181 13.56 1.32 -30.77
CA GLY A 181 12.48 0.85 -29.93
C GLY A 181 12.81 0.87 -28.43
N PHE A 182 11.76 0.84 -27.62
CA PHE A 182 11.86 0.86 -26.17
C PHE A 182 12.08 -0.55 -25.61
N ARG A 183 12.86 -0.65 -24.52
CA ARG A 183 13.08 -1.90 -23.78
C ARG A 183 11.76 -2.49 -23.23
N SER A 184 10.87 -1.61 -22.78
CA SER A 184 9.55 -1.94 -22.25
C SER A 184 8.60 -0.77 -22.51
N SER A 185 7.30 -0.98 -22.28
CA SER A 185 6.29 0.08 -22.39
C SER A 185 6.35 1.11 -21.25
N TYR A 186 7.16 0.85 -20.21
CA TYR A 186 7.27 1.71 -19.03
C TYR A 186 8.57 2.52 -19.11
N LEU A 187 8.45 3.83 -19.34
CA LEU A 187 9.60 4.72 -19.41
C LEU A 187 10.11 5.05 -18.01
N GLY A 188 9.21 5.28 -17.05
CA GLY A 188 9.56 5.64 -15.67
C GLY A 188 10.02 7.09 -15.53
N SER A 189 10.39 7.45 -14.30
CA SER A 189 10.74 8.81 -13.91
C SER A 189 12.20 8.95 -13.49
N GLU A 190 12.72 10.17 -13.61
CA GLU A 190 14.03 10.58 -13.14
C GLU A 190 13.89 11.56 -11.97
N VAL A 191 14.89 11.58 -11.08
CA VAL A 191 14.90 12.44 -9.90
C VAL A 191 16.11 13.35 -9.94
N PHE A 192 15.85 14.64 -9.79
CA PHE A 192 16.82 15.70 -9.77
C PHE A 192 16.86 16.33 -8.37
N LEU A 193 18.05 16.53 -7.85
CA LEU A 193 18.30 17.15 -6.54
C LEU A 193 18.74 18.59 -6.71
N SER A 194 18.13 19.50 -5.97
CA SER A 194 18.66 20.85 -5.78
C SER A 194 19.09 21.03 -4.34
N LEU A 195 20.20 21.74 -4.13
CA LEU A 195 20.80 21.98 -2.83
C LEU A 195 20.61 23.43 -2.43
N ALA A 196 20.24 23.66 -1.17
CA ALA A 196 20.05 24.99 -0.62
C ALA A 196 20.77 25.12 0.73
N ASN A 197 21.29 26.31 1.00
CA ASN A 197 21.85 26.67 2.30
C ASN A 197 21.18 27.96 2.80
N ASN A 198 20.92 28.04 4.09
CA ASN A 198 20.29 29.20 4.71
C ASN A 198 21.16 30.47 4.64
N GLN A 199 22.49 30.33 4.45
CA GLN A 199 23.43 31.47 4.47
C GLN A 199 23.87 31.97 3.08
N ASN A 200 23.81 31.17 2.02
CA ASN A 200 24.24 31.56 0.67
C ASN A 200 23.55 30.69 -0.40
N TYR A 201 23.12 31.29 -1.52
CA TYR A 201 22.58 30.57 -2.69
C TYR A 201 23.63 29.72 -3.41
N ALA A 202 24.92 30.08 -3.34
CA ALA A 202 26.02 29.31 -3.89
C ALA A 202 26.63 28.42 -2.78
N PHE A 203 26.49 27.11 -2.94
CA PHE A 203 26.92 26.11 -1.96
C PHE A 203 28.46 25.95 -1.96
N ASN A 204 29.20 26.94 -1.42
CA ASN A 204 30.67 26.92 -1.30
C ASN A 204 31.15 26.11 -0.09
N SER A 205 30.79 24.83 -0.05
CA SER A 205 31.44 23.87 0.85
C SER A 205 32.44 23.06 0.06
N ASN A 206 33.50 22.57 0.68
CA ASN A 206 34.52 21.69 0.08
C ASN A 206 33.97 20.34 -0.42
N ILE A 207 32.68 20.23 -0.71
CA ILE A 207 32.02 19.05 -1.24
C ILE A 207 32.36 18.91 -2.72
N GLN A 208 32.98 17.79 -3.08
CA GLN A 208 33.22 17.41 -4.46
C GLN A 208 32.23 16.37 -4.96
N HIS A 209 31.71 15.54 -4.04
CA HIS A 209 30.83 14.44 -4.40
C HIS A 209 29.61 14.36 -3.50
N LEU A 210 28.48 13.98 -4.09
CA LEU A 210 27.27 13.63 -3.35
C LEU A 210 27.04 12.12 -3.41
N SER A 211 26.48 11.60 -2.33
CA SER A 211 25.89 10.27 -2.29
C SER A 211 24.50 10.36 -1.68
N VAL A 212 23.59 9.59 -2.24
CA VAL A 212 22.18 9.62 -1.85
C VAL A 212 21.80 8.22 -1.37
N ASP A 213 21.29 8.15 -0.15
CA ASP A 213 20.65 6.96 0.37
C ASP A 213 19.17 7.01 -0.06
N THR A 214 18.72 5.99 -0.78
CA THR A 214 17.41 5.99 -1.41
C THR A 214 16.64 4.70 -1.17
N TRP A 215 15.33 4.82 -1.20
CA TRP A 215 14.44 3.72 -1.51
C TRP A 215 14.26 3.63 -3.02
N CYS A 216 14.40 2.43 -3.57
CA CYS A 216 14.32 2.15 -4.99
C CYS A 216 13.30 1.07 -5.29
N THR A 217 12.80 1.10 -6.52
CA THR A 217 12.06 -0.01 -7.14
C THR A 217 12.87 -0.56 -8.31
N SER A 218 12.51 -1.75 -8.80
CA SER A 218 13.17 -2.40 -9.94
C SER A 218 12.68 -1.89 -11.31
N ARG A 219 12.06 -0.70 -11.37
CA ARG A 219 11.55 -0.08 -12.60
C ARG A 219 10.77 -1.06 -13.48
N ASP A 220 11.19 -1.31 -14.72
CA ASP A 220 10.53 -2.16 -15.71
C ASP A 220 10.89 -3.65 -15.62
N LEU A 221 11.82 -4.03 -14.74
CA LEU A 221 12.21 -5.42 -14.53
C LEU A 221 11.02 -6.37 -14.22
N PRO A 222 9.99 -5.97 -13.44
CA PRO A 222 8.81 -6.81 -13.21
C PRO A 222 8.04 -7.19 -14.48
N LEU A 223 8.18 -6.43 -15.58
CA LEU A 223 7.51 -6.70 -16.86
C LEU A 223 8.25 -7.74 -17.70
N ILE A 224 9.56 -7.92 -17.48
CA ILE A 224 10.44 -8.74 -18.32
C ILE A 224 11.04 -9.94 -17.58
N MET A 225 10.94 -9.99 -16.25
CA MET A 225 11.51 -11.07 -15.45
C MET A 225 10.77 -12.39 -15.71
N PRO A 226 11.47 -13.47 -16.11
CA PRO A 226 10.86 -14.78 -16.27
C PRO A 226 10.44 -15.36 -14.91
N ARG A 227 9.39 -16.19 -14.90
CA ARG A 227 8.94 -16.92 -13.71
C ARG A 227 9.38 -18.37 -13.80
N ASP A 228 10.00 -18.84 -12.73
CA ASP A 228 10.48 -20.22 -12.62
C ASP A 228 9.35 -21.14 -12.13
N GLY A 229 8.34 -20.57 -11.43
CA GLY A 229 7.15 -21.29 -10.97
C GLY A 229 7.37 -22.17 -9.73
N GLU A 230 8.56 -22.75 -9.57
CA GLU A 230 8.94 -23.53 -8.38
C GLU A 230 9.47 -22.66 -7.23
N SER A 231 10.35 -21.71 -7.53
CA SER A 231 10.88 -20.71 -6.57
C SER A 231 11.22 -19.40 -7.29
N ASP A 232 10.42 -18.37 -7.08
CA ASP A 232 10.60 -17.08 -7.75
C ASP A 232 11.58 -16.14 -7.01
N PHE A 233 11.97 -16.49 -5.78
CA PHE A 233 12.86 -15.68 -4.94
C PHE A 233 14.08 -16.47 -4.48
N LEU A 234 15.20 -15.75 -4.35
CA LEU A 234 16.39 -16.22 -3.65
C LEU A 234 16.27 -15.85 -2.17
N ILE A 235 16.65 -16.78 -1.30
CA ILE A 235 16.66 -16.57 0.14
C ILE A 235 18.04 -16.11 0.57
N GLU A 236 18.12 -14.90 1.11
CA GLU A 236 19.32 -14.44 1.80
C GLU A 236 19.32 -15.00 3.24
N GLY A 237 20.30 -15.84 3.57
CA GLY A 237 20.44 -16.46 4.90
C GLY A 237 19.71 -17.79 5.04
N PHE A 238 19.14 -18.05 6.22
CA PHE A 238 18.48 -19.32 6.54
C PHE A 238 17.05 -19.09 7.01
N LEU A 239 16.09 -19.47 6.17
CA LEU A 239 14.66 -19.54 6.51
C LEU A 239 14.20 -20.99 6.40
N PRO A 240 13.44 -21.53 7.38
CA PRO A 240 12.95 -22.91 7.35
C PRO A 240 11.75 -23.05 6.39
N VAL A 241 11.94 -22.70 5.12
CA VAL A 241 10.92 -22.74 4.06
C VAL A 241 11.46 -23.55 2.88
N LYS A 242 10.56 -24.29 2.20
CA LYS A 242 10.93 -25.11 1.04
C LYS A 242 11.16 -24.25 -0.21
N SER A 243 10.25 -23.31 -0.48
CA SER A 243 10.34 -22.36 -1.59
C SER A 243 9.45 -21.15 -1.32
N ILE A 244 9.70 -20.07 -2.06
CA ILE A 244 8.87 -18.86 -2.06
C ILE A 244 8.39 -18.63 -3.49
N LYS A 245 7.08 -18.59 -3.68
CA LYS A 245 6.44 -18.46 -5.00
C LYS A 245 5.49 -17.27 -5.04
N LEU A 246 5.38 -16.65 -6.21
CA LEU A 246 4.38 -15.63 -6.49
C LEU A 246 3.04 -16.29 -6.83
N ILE A 247 2.02 -16.04 -6.02
CA ILE A 247 0.66 -16.56 -6.26
C ILE A 247 0.02 -15.86 -7.47
N SER A 248 0.20 -14.54 -7.57
CA SER A 248 -0.35 -13.71 -8.65
C SER A 248 0.74 -13.09 -9.53
N LYS A 249 0.32 -12.48 -10.64
CA LYS A 249 1.22 -11.68 -11.50
C LYS A 249 1.70 -10.44 -10.74
N LEU A 250 2.97 -10.05 -10.95
CA LEU A 250 3.44 -8.75 -10.44
C LEU A 250 2.64 -7.67 -11.16
N THR A 251 2.17 -6.69 -10.39
CA THR A 251 1.50 -5.53 -10.96
C THR A 251 2.46 -4.75 -11.84
N ARG A 252 1.94 -4.10 -12.89
CA ARG A 252 2.77 -3.22 -13.71
C ARG A 252 3.31 -2.07 -12.87
N PRO A 253 4.56 -1.63 -13.08
CA PRO A 253 5.07 -0.40 -12.51
C PRO A 253 4.20 0.77 -12.97
N GLN A 254 3.88 1.68 -12.05
CA GLN A 254 3.08 2.85 -12.37
C GLN A 254 3.92 4.11 -12.14
N GLU A 255 3.80 5.02 -13.10
CA GLU A 255 4.47 6.32 -13.04
C GLU A 255 3.92 7.14 -11.87
N ALA A 256 4.75 8.05 -11.38
CA ALA A 256 4.29 9.03 -10.41
C ALA A 256 3.16 9.86 -11.02
N VAL A 257 2.21 10.32 -10.19
CA VAL A 257 1.16 11.21 -10.66
C VAL A 257 1.83 12.50 -11.16
N SER A 258 1.64 12.83 -12.44
CA SER A 258 2.14 14.07 -13.02
C SER A 258 1.53 15.28 -12.31
N GLU A 259 2.22 16.42 -12.33
CA GLU A 259 1.78 17.67 -11.68
C GLU A 259 0.58 18.35 -12.38
N ASP A 260 -0.27 17.58 -13.04
CA ASP A 260 -1.38 18.05 -13.87
C ASP A 260 -2.68 18.24 -13.05
N ARG A 261 -3.79 18.37 -13.79
CA ARG A 261 -5.18 18.51 -13.33
C ARG A 261 -5.59 17.54 -12.20
N THR A 262 -4.98 16.36 -12.12
CA THR A 262 -5.25 15.36 -11.06
C THR A 262 -4.81 15.83 -9.67
N LEU A 263 -3.69 16.56 -9.54
CA LEU A 263 -3.27 17.13 -8.26
C LEU A 263 -4.27 18.16 -7.75
N TRP A 264 -4.78 19.01 -8.63
CA TRP A 264 -5.82 19.98 -8.28
C TRP A 264 -7.11 19.29 -7.82
N SER A 265 -7.50 18.19 -8.48
CA SER A 265 -8.61 17.36 -8.01
C SER A 265 -8.38 16.80 -6.61
N PHE A 266 -7.17 16.31 -6.29
CA PHE A 266 -6.83 15.85 -4.93
C PHE A 266 -6.81 16.99 -3.91
N LEU A 267 -6.25 18.16 -4.25
CA LEU A 267 -6.28 19.34 -3.39
C LEU A 267 -7.70 19.78 -3.08
N ASN A 268 -8.58 19.77 -4.09
CA ASN A 268 -10.00 20.03 -3.89
C ASN A 268 -10.64 19.00 -2.95
N GLN A 269 -10.27 17.72 -3.01
CA GLN A 269 -10.77 16.71 -2.06
C GLN A 269 -10.35 16.98 -0.61
N LEU A 270 -9.18 17.57 -0.39
CA LEU A 270 -8.71 17.93 0.96
C LEU A 270 -9.45 19.15 1.53
N SER A 271 -9.81 20.11 0.67
CA SER A 271 -10.56 21.32 1.04
C SER A 271 -12.07 21.05 1.11
N LEU A 272 -12.57 20.05 0.39
CA LEU A 272 -13.98 19.66 0.39
C LEU A 272 -14.38 19.09 1.75
N ASN A 273 -15.16 19.89 2.47
CA ASN A 273 -15.93 19.41 3.60
C ASN A 273 -17.10 18.56 3.08
N TYR A 274 -17.35 17.43 3.74
CA TYR A 274 -18.50 16.54 3.50
C TYR A 274 -19.88 17.24 3.51
N LEU A 275 -19.94 18.50 3.96
CA LEU A 275 -21.10 19.39 3.84
C LEU A 275 -21.56 19.57 2.38
N SER A 276 -20.65 19.51 1.41
CA SER A 276 -21.03 19.59 0.00
C SER A 276 -21.95 18.43 -0.37
N LEU A 277 -21.68 17.20 0.09
CA LEU A 277 -22.56 16.03 -0.14
C LEU A 277 -23.90 16.09 0.61
N LEU A 278 -24.00 16.93 1.65
CA LEU A 278 -25.25 17.16 2.39
C LEU A 278 -26.12 18.25 1.74
N ASN A 279 -25.49 19.18 1.02
CA ASN A 279 -26.14 20.35 0.42
C ASN A 279 -26.45 20.18 -1.07
N THR A 280 -25.95 19.11 -1.71
CA THR A 280 -26.30 18.77 -3.10
C THR A 280 -27.70 18.18 -3.17
N ASP A 281 -28.47 18.57 -4.18
CA ASP A 281 -29.78 17.98 -4.46
C ASP A 281 -29.68 16.46 -4.68
N LYS A 282 -30.74 15.73 -4.33
CA LYS A 282 -30.75 14.25 -4.36
C LYS A 282 -30.40 13.67 -5.73
N GLU A 283 -30.66 14.40 -6.81
CA GLU A 283 -30.38 13.97 -8.19
C GLU A 283 -28.89 14.18 -8.56
N ASP A 284 -28.24 15.19 -7.99
CA ASP A 284 -26.84 15.53 -8.30
C ASP A 284 -25.83 14.84 -7.36
N ALA A 285 -26.27 14.34 -6.19
CA ALA A 285 -25.41 13.69 -5.21
C ALA A 285 -24.64 12.46 -5.76
N PRO A 286 -25.24 11.56 -6.58
CA PRO A 286 -24.50 10.48 -7.23
C PRO A 286 -23.41 10.98 -8.18
N VAL A 287 -23.70 12.04 -8.96
CA VAL A 287 -22.74 12.61 -9.91
C VAL A 287 -21.54 13.19 -9.17
N ALA A 288 -21.79 13.98 -8.12
CA ALA A 288 -20.73 14.54 -7.28
C ALA A 288 -19.86 13.44 -6.65
N LEU A 289 -20.46 12.37 -6.11
CA LEU A 289 -19.69 11.26 -5.55
C LEU A 289 -18.87 10.53 -6.61
N LYS A 290 -19.44 10.31 -7.81
CA LYS A 290 -18.72 9.68 -8.92
C LYS A 290 -17.50 10.50 -9.33
N GLU A 291 -17.63 11.83 -9.45
CA GLU A 291 -16.50 12.71 -9.77
C GLU A 291 -15.39 12.62 -8.71
N LEU A 292 -15.75 12.59 -7.42
CA LEU A 292 -14.78 12.42 -6.34
C LEU A 292 -14.05 11.07 -6.44
N LEU A 293 -14.76 9.98 -6.71
CA LEU A 293 -14.14 8.66 -6.77
C LEU A 293 -13.35 8.44 -8.06
N THR A 294 -13.72 9.10 -9.16
CA THR A 294 -13.08 8.95 -10.48
C THR A 294 -11.61 9.36 -10.45
N VAL A 295 -11.22 10.28 -9.56
CA VAL A 295 -9.81 10.70 -9.37
C VAL A 295 -8.91 9.53 -8.95
N PHE A 296 -9.47 8.49 -8.33
CA PHE A 296 -8.73 7.30 -7.92
C PHE A 296 -8.66 6.20 -8.98
N VAL A 297 -9.39 6.34 -10.09
CA VAL A 297 -9.42 5.36 -11.16
C VAL A 297 -8.08 5.37 -11.90
N SER A 298 -7.36 4.27 -11.82
CA SER A 298 -6.20 4.01 -12.66
C SER A 298 -6.63 3.63 -14.08
N SER A 299 -5.89 4.05 -15.09
CA SER A 299 -6.12 3.69 -16.50
C SER A 299 -6.12 2.17 -16.76
N GLU A 300 -5.47 1.38 -15.91
CA GLU A 300 -5.33 -0.08 -16.10
C GLU A 300 -6.47 -0.91 -15.50
N SER A 301 -7.22 -0.38 -14.53
CA SER A 301 -8.24 -1.12 -13.79
C SER A 301 -9.62 -0.52 -14.02
N ASP A 302 -10.34 -1.11 -14.98
CA ASP A 302 -11.72 -0.73 -15.31
C ASP A 302 -12.73 -1.22 -14.24
N LEU A 303 -12.29 -2.09 -13.33
CA LEU A 303 -13.13 -2.66 -12.27
C LEU A 303 -13.62 -1.57 -11.31
N LEU A 304 -12.73 -0.69 -10.84
CA LEU A 304 -13.13 0.43 -9.99
C LEU A 304 -14.03 1.41 -10.75
N LYS A 305 -13.76 1.65 -12.03
CA LYS A 305 -14.58 2.53 -12.87
C LYS A 305 -16.01 2.00 -12.99
N LYS A 306 -16.17 0.72 -13.32
CA LYS A 306 -17.47 0.02 -13.33
C LYS A 306 -18.20 0.10 -12.00
N GLN A 307 -17.48 -0.11 -10.90
CA GLN A 307 -18.06 0.02 -9.55
C GLN A 307 -18.51 1.45 -9.24
N ILE A 308 -17.77 2.47 -9.67
CA ILE A 308 -18.17 3.86 -9.53
C ILE A 308 -19.39 4.17 -10.41
N GLU A 309 -19.40 3.71 -11.66
CA GLU A 309 -20.53 3.89 -12.59
C GLU A 309 -21.82 3.26 -12.06
N SER A 310 -21.71 2.12 -11.36
CA SER A 310 -22.84 1.40 -10.74
C SER A 310 -23.59 2.19 -9.68
N ILE A 311 -23.03 3.30 -9.16
CA ILE A 311 -23.71 4.15 -8.16
C ILE A 311 -24.90 4.82 -8.83
N THR A 312 -26.11 4.44 -8.42
CA THR A 312 -27.35 5.00 -8.98
C THR A 312 -27.96 6.06 -8.08
N ARG A 313 -27.92 5.86 -6.77
CA ARG A 313 -28.53 6.77 -5.79
C ARG A 313 -27.64 6.93 -4.56
N VAL A 314 -27.58 8.16 -4.05
CA VAL A 314 -26.90 8.50 -2.81
C VAL A 314 -27.86 9.31 -1.96
N GLU A 315 -28.16 8.83 -0.77
CA GLU A 315 -28.98 9.54 0.21
C GLU A 315 -28.17 9.82 1.46
N THR A 316 -28.25 11.06 1.93
CA THR A 316 -27.58 11.47 3.17
C THR A 316 -28.63 11.95 4.16
N SER A 317 -28.48 11.55 5.42
CA SER A 317 -29.35 11.98 6.51
C SER A 317 -28.55 12.19 7.78
N ILE A 318 -28.95 13.18 8.57
CA ILE A 318 -28.33 13.44 9.87
C ILE A 318 -28.98 12.53 10.91
N ILE A 319 -28.14 11.82 11.66
CA ILE A 319 -28.58 10.93 12.73
C ILE A 319 -27.89 11.29 14.04
N ASN A 320 -28.62 11.23 15.15
CA ASN A 320 -28.06 11.43 16.48
C ASN A 320 -27.97 10.08 17.19
N LYS A 321 -26.79 9.75 17.72
CA LYS A 321 -26.60 8.55 18.55
C LYS A 321 -26.04 8.95 19.91
N VAL A 322 -26.51 8.29 20.95
CA VAL A 322 -25.95 8.45 22.29
C VAL A 322 -24.77 7.51 22.41
N VAL A 323 -23.57 8.07 22.53
CA VAL A 323 -22.35 7.30 22.76
C VAL A 323 -21.97 7.44 24.23
N ARG A 324 -21.66 6.30 24.86
CA ARG A 324 -21.13 6.26 26.22
C ARG A 324 -19.61 6.23 26.16
N HIS A 325 -18.96 7.27 26.67
CA HIS A 325 -17.51 7.35 26.77
C HIS A 325 -17.12 7.77 28.19
N TYR A 326 -16.23 7.00 28.84
CA TYR A 326 -15.85 7.19 30.25
C TYR A 326 -17.02 7.37 31.23
N GLY A 327 -18.11 6.62 31.05
CA GLY A 327 -19.28 6.68 31.94
C GLY A 327 -20.24 7.86 31.70
N VAL A 328 -19.89 8.80 30.83
CA VAL A 328 -20.78 9.91 30.41
C VAL A 328 -21.46 9.54 29.10
N ALA A 329 -22.78 9.70 29.06
CA ALA A 329 -23.58 9.54 27.85
C ALA A 329 -23.76 10.92 27.18
N ALA A 330 -23.19 11.09 26.00
CA ALA A 330 -23.34 12.33 25.22
C ALA A 330 -24.02 12.03 23.88
N PRO A 331 -24.95 12.90 23.43
CA PRO A 331 -25.46 12.82 22.07
C PRO A 331 -24.37 13.26 21.10
N ILE A 332 -24.00 12.37 20.19
CA ILE A 332 -23.10 12.68 19.08
C ILE A 332 -23.94 12.77 17.81
N ARG A 333 -23.68 13.81 17.01
CA ARG A 333 -24.29 13.99 15.70
C ARG A 333 -23.44 13.26 14.66
N GLY A 334 -24.07 12.43 13.86
CA GLY A 334 -23.45 11.70 12.77
C GLY A 334 -24.24 11.82 11.47
N ILE A 335 -23.69 11.19 10.44
CA ILE A 335 -24.27 11.16 9.10
C ILE A 335 -24.49 9.71 8.73
N ASN A 336 -25.70 9.41 8.28
CA ASN A 336 -26.03 8.16 7.63
C ASN A 336 -26.00 8.37 6.11
N ILE A 337 -25.18 7.59 5.43
CA ILE A 337 -25.01 7.60 3.99
C ILE A 337 -25.56 6.28 3.47
N THR A 338 -26.61 6.34 2.65
CA THR A 338 -27.17 5.18 1.95
C THR A 338 -26.78 5.28 0.49
N ILE A 339 -26.06 4.28 -0.01
CA ILE A 339 -25.65 4.20 -1.42
C ILE A 339 -26.37 3.03 -2.06
N THR A 340 -27.05 3.28 -3.18
CA THR A 340 -27.68 2.25 -4.00
C THR A 340 -26.81 1.96 -5.21
N LEU A 341 -26.49 0.68 -5.43
CA LEU A 341 -25.67 0.18 -6.52
C LEU A 341 -26.49 -0.67 -7.49
N ASP A 342 -26.14 -0.63 -8.77
CA ASP A 342 -26.65 -1.56 -9.79
C ASP A 342 -25.71 -2.75 -9.97
N GLU A 343 -26.14 -3.96 -9.58
CA GLU A 343 -25.30 -5.16 -9.68
C GLU A 343 -24.88 -5.49 -11.11
N ALA A 344 -25.70 -5.14 -12.11
CA ALA A 344 -25.38 -5.37 -13.52
C ALA A 344 -24.12 -4.61 -13.96
N GLN A 345 -23.83 -3.47 -13.31
CA GLN A 345 -22.69 -2.61 -13.63
C GLN A 345 -21.47 -2.85 -12.75
N LEU A 346 -21.56 -3.68 -11.70
CA LEU A 346 -20.44 -3.96 -10.79
C LEU A 346 -19.31 -4.81 -11.40
N GLY A 347 -19.51 -5.34 -12.62
CA GLY A 347 -18.50 -6.14 -13.31
C GLY A 347 -18.27 -7.52 -12.68
N GLY A 348 -19.30 -8.10 -12.04
CA GLY A 348 -19.23 -9.43 -11.43
C GLY A 348 -18.58 -9.48 -10.03
N VAL A 349 -18.28 -8.33 -9.44
CA VAL A 349 -17.73 -8.24 -8.08
C VAL A 349 -18.82 -7.96 -7.08
N HIS A 350 -18.79 -8.68 -5.94
CA HIS A 350 -19.75 -8.45 -4.87
C HIS A 350 -19.57 -7.04 -4.24
N PRO A 351 -20.66 -6.27 -4.03
CA PRO A 351 -20.58 -4.87 -3.59
C PRO A 351 -20.00 -4.66 -2.19
N PHE A 352 -19.96 -5.71 -1.37
CA PHE A 352 -19.49 -5.63 0.03
C PHE A 352 -18.06 -5.10 0.17
N LEU A 353 -17.13 -5.54 -0.66
CA LEU A 353 -15.73 -5.10 -0.55
C LEU A 353 -15.61 -3.61 -0.92
N PHE A 354 -16.26 -3.21 -2.01
CA PHE A 354 -16.34 -1.81 -2.43
C PHE A 354 -16.96 -0.92 -1.33
N GLY A 355 -18.08 -1.36 -0.75
CA GLY A 355 -18.71 -0.70 0.38
C GLY A 355 -17.80 -0.57 1.60
N SER A 356 -17.00 -1.59 1.91
CA SER A 356 -16.03 -1.55 3.01
C SER A 356 -14.94 -0.51 2.78
N VAL A 357 -14.45 -0.38 1.54
CA VAL A 357 -13.46 0.64 1.16
C VAL A 357 -14.09 2.03 1.22
N LEU A 358 -15.33 2.19 0.78
CA LEU A 358 -16.07 3.46 0.91
C LEU A 358 -16.31 3.86 2.37
N ASN A 359 -16.64 2.91 3.24
CA ASN A 359 -16.82 3.17 4.67
C ASN A 359 -15.55 3.77 5.27
N HIS A 360 -14.39 3.18 4.98
CA HIS A 360 -13.10 3.71 5.43
C HIS A 360 -12.77 5.07 4.79
N TYR A 361 -13.13 5.27 3.52
CA TYR A 361 -12.95 6.56 2.84
C TYR A 361 -13.75 7.68 3.52
N PHE A 362 -15.04 7.48 3.78
CA PHE A 362 -15.87 8.49 4.44
C PHE A 362 -15.44 8.77 5.87
N ARG A 363 -14.93 7.77 6.59
CA ARG A 363 -14.39 7.94 7.95
C ARG A 363 -13.23 8.95 8.01
N ARG A 364 -12.40 9.01 6.97
CA ARG A 364 -11.30 10.00 6.88
C ARG A 364 -11.77 11.42 6.58
N LEU A 365 -12.93 11.57 5.96
CA LEU A 365 -13.48 12.88 5.61
C LEU A 365 -14.26 13.53 6.75
N VAL A 366 -14.72 12.75 7.73
CA VAL A 366 -15.53 13.24 8.85
C VAL A 366 -14.68 13.69 10.03
N SER A 367 -15.14 14.76 10.69
CA SER A 367 -14.49 15.35 11.85
C SER A 367 -14.48 14.40 13.06
N ILE A 368 -13.51 14.57 13.95
CA ILE A 368 -13.33 13.72 15.14
C ILE A 368 -14.55 13.69 16.06
N ASN A 369 -15.38 14.73 16.05
CA ASN A 369 -16.58 14.87 16.89
C ASN A 369 -17.86 14.39 16.20
N SER A 370 -17.75 13.69 15.08
CA SER A 370 -18.87 13.14 14.34
C SER A 370 -18.60 11.70 13.94
N PHE A 371 -19.66 10.96 13.63
CA PHE A 371 -19.56 9.58 13.18
C PHE A 371 -20.23 9.40 11.82
N VAL A 372 -19.77 8.41 11.07
CA VAL A 372 -20.39 7.99 9.80
C VAL A 372 -21.03 6.62 10.00
N GLN A 373 -22.19 6.44 9.39
CA GLN A 373 -22.77 5.14 9.16
C GLN A 373 -23.00 4.96 7.66
N LEU A 374 -22.39 3.94 7.06
CA LEU A 374 -22.60 3.59 5.67
C LEU A 374 -23.58 2.43 5.57
N ARG A 375 -24.52 2.55 4.65
CA ARG A 375 -25.41 1.49 4.20
C ARG A 375 -25.28 1.33 2.70
N ILE A 376 -25.07 0.09 2.25
CA ILE A 376 -25.05 -0.28 0.83
C ILE A 376 -26.28 -1.14 0.55
N ASP A 377 -27.06 -0.68 -0.42
CA ASP A 377 -28.19 -1.41 -0.98
C ASP A 377 -27.94 -1.65 -2.48
N THR A 378 -28.54 -2.70 -3.05
CA THR A 378 -28.55 -2.95 -4.49
C THR A 378 -29.96 -2.90 -5.04
N LEU A 379 -30.09 -2.62 -6.34
CA LEU A 379 -31.40 -2.63 -7.01
C LEU A 379 -32.02 -4.02 -7.07
N GLN A 380 -31.19 -5.06 -7.15
CA GLN A 380 -31.64 -6.44 -7.37
C GLN A 380 -31.94 -7.19 -6.06
N GLN A 381 -31.05 -7.11 -5.07
CA GLN A 381 -31.13 -7.89 -3.82
C GLN A 381 -31.59 -7.04 -2.63
N GLY A 382 -31.66 -5.71 -2.76
CA GLY A 382 -32.02 -4.81 -1.69
C GLY A 382 -30.87 -4.61 -0.71
N HIS A 383 -31.09 -4.88 0.57
CA HIS A 383 -30.08 -4.57 1.59
C HIS A 383 -28.90 -5.55 1.59
N ILE A 384 -27.68 -5.05 1.38
CA ILE A 384 -26.47 -5.88 1.41
C ILE A 384 -25.79 -5.82 2.77
N ALA A 385 -25.42 -4.62 3.21
CA ALA A 385 -24.68 -4.45 4.45
C ALA A 385 -24.83 -3.03 5.02
N THR A 386 -24.84 -2.97 6.35
CA THR A 386 -24.69 -1.72 7.11
C THR A 386 -23.42 -1.84 7.94
N TRP A 387 -22.49 -0.92 7.75
CA TRP A 387 -21.28 -0.87 8.56
C TRP A 387 -21.59 -0.25 9.93
N PRO A 388 -20.88 -0.67 10.99
CA PRO A 388 -21.05 -0.08 12.31
C PRO A 388 -20.73 1.42 12.27
N SER A 389 -21.32 2.18 13.18
CA SER A 389 -20.99 3.60 13.32
C SER A 389 -19.58 3.76 13.85
N GLU A 390 -18.70 4.35 13.05
CA GLU A 390 -17.32 4.62 13.41
C GLU A 390 -17.08 6.12 13.57
N ILE A 391 -16.24 6.48 14.55
CA ILE A 391 -15.83 7.87 14.82
C ILE A 391 -14.88 8.32 13.70
N GLY A 392 -15.01 9.57 13.25
CA GLY A 392 -14.14 10.17 12.25
C GLY A 392 -12.66 10.13 12.65
N GLU A 393 -11.77 9.93 11.66
CA GLU A 393 -10.32 9.85 11.87
C GLU A 393 -9.59 11.19 11.63
N ARG A 394 -10.31 12.26 11.28
CA ARG A 394 -9.68 13.55 10.95
C ARG A 394 -9.16 14.23 12.21
N MET A 395 -7.84 14.21 12.42
CA MET A 395 -7.16 15.10 13.37
C MET A 395 -7.37 16.55 12.92
N ILE A 396 -7.81 17.40 13.86
CA ILE A 396 -7.81 18.85 13.68
C ILE A 396 -6.34 19.27 13.84
N ILE A 397 -5.73 19.76 12.76
CA ILE A 397 -4.37 20.33 12.79
C ILE A 397 -4.44 21.72 13.41
#